data_AF-A0A6A3W866-F1
#
_entry.id   AF-A0A6A3W866-F1
#
_cell.length_a   1.000
_cell.length_b   1.000
_cell.length_c   1.000
_cell.angle_alpha   90.00
_cell.angle_beta   90.00
_cell.angle_gamma   90.00
#
_symmetry.space_group_name_H-M   'P 1'
#
loop_
_entity.id
_entity.type
_entity.pdbx_description
1 polymer ?
#
loop_
_entity_poly.entity_id
_entity_poly.type
_entity_poly.pdbx_seq_one_letter_code
_entity_poly.pdbx_strand_id
1 'polypeptide(L)' 'MALAKNVGYQARTKHIDIRYHFIREKVVSNEVEMEYMDTKNQLADFMTKGLSSKTLRYLMMRSNVGPKLETSN' A
#
# COMPACT_ATOMS: atom_id res chain seq x y z
N MET A 1 -20.63 -15.02 -13.99
CA MET A 1 -19.63 -15.75 -14.80
C MET A 1 -19.24 -14.95 -16.04
N ALA A 2 -18.53 -13.82 -15.89
CA ALA A 2 -18.03 -13.03 -17.03
C ALA A 2 -16.60 -13.47 -17.45
N LEU A 3 -15.84 -14.06 -16.53
CA LEU A 3 -14.48 -14.56 -16.78
C LEU A 3 -14.45 -15.85 -17.60
N ALA A 4 -15.51 -16.67 -17.56
CA ALA A 4 -15.58 -17.93 -18.32
C ALA A 4 -15.95 -17.75 -19.81
N LYS A 5 -16.44 -16.56 -20.21
CA LYS A 5 -16.93 -16.30 -21.58
C LYS A 5 -15.87 -15.71 -22.51
N ASN A 6 -14.73 -15.29 -21.99
CA ASN A 6 -13.67 -14.66 -22.76
C ASN A 6 -12.37 -15.43 -22.51
N VAL A 7 -12.14 -16.46 -23.32
CA VAL A 7 -10.99 -17.38 -23.30
C VAL A 7 -9.72 -16.68 -23.82
N GLY A 8 -9.56 -15.40 -23.46
CA GLY A 8 -8.50 -14.52 -23.91
C GLY A 8 -7.75 -13.97 -22.70
N TYR A 9 -6.42 -13.93 -22.84
CA TYR A 9 -5.50 -13.43 -21.84
C TYR A 9 -5.78 -11.97 -21.51
N GLN A 10 -6.48 -11.70 -20.40
CA GLN A 10 -6.72 -10.34 -19.94
C GLN A 10 -5.56 -9.91 -19.04
N ALA A 11 -4.76 -8.94 -19.52
CA ALA A 11 -3.59 -8.44 -18.80
C ALA A 11 -3.93 -8.00 -17.36
N ARG A 12 -5.11 -7.40 -17.13
CA ARG A 12 -5.58 -7.01 -15.79
C ARG A 12 -5.73 -8.22 -14.85
N THR A 13 -6.29 -9.33 -15.33
CA THR A 13 -6.42 -10.56 -14.55
C THR A 13 -5.04 -11.14 -14.24
N LYS A 14 -4.13 -11.19 -15.23
CA LYS A 14 -2.74 -11.61 -15.02
C LYS A 14 -2.03 -10.78 -13.94
N HIS A 15 -2.18 -9.46 -13.96
CA HIS A 15 -1.56 -8.59 -12.95
C HIS A 15 -2.12 -8.79 -11.54
N ILE A 16 -3.37 -9.24 -11.41
CA ILE A 16 -3.96 -9.61 -10.12
C ILE A 16 -3.40 -10.96 -9.68
N ASP A 17 -3.43 -11.96 -10.56
CA ASP A 17 -2.96 -13.32 -10.27
C ASP A 17 -1.50 -13.34 -9.81
N ILE A 18 -0.61 -12.66 -10.55
CA ILE A 18 0.83 -12.61 -10.20
C ILE A 18 1.04 -11.98 -8.83
N ARG A 19 0.37 -10.86 -8.53
CA ARG A 19 0.52 -10.17 -7.23
C ARG A 19 -0.06 -11.01 -6.10
N TYR A 20 -1.18 -11.68 -6.34
CA TYR A 20 -1.80 -12.57 -5.37
C TYR A 20 -0.86 -13.72 -4.98
N HIS A 21 -0.30 -14.42 -5.97
CA HIS A 21 0.62 -15.53 -5.70
C HIS A 21 1.87 -15.07 -4.96
N PHE A 22 2.49 -13.97 -5.40
CA PHE A 22 3.67 -13.41 -4.75
C PHE A 22 3.42 -13.03 -3.28
N ILE A 23 2.35 -12.29 -2.98
CA ILE A 23 2.04 -11.87 -1.60
C ILE A 23 1.72 -13.10 -0.75
N ARG A 24 0.96 -14.07 -1.27
CA ARG A 24 0.61 -15.30 -0.56
C ARG A 24 1.85 -16.10 -0.18
N GLU A 25 2.81 -16.24 -1.09
CA GLU A 25 4.08 -16.93 -0.82
C GLU A 25 4.85 -16.24 0.31
N LYS A 26 4.94 -14.90 0.28
CA LYS A 26 5.65 -14.12 1.31
C LYS A 26 4.98 -14.15 2.68
N VAL A 27 3.66 -14.25 2.71
CA VAL A 27 2.90 -14.44 3.97
C VAL A 27 3.15 -15.85 4.51
N VAL A 28 3.09 -16.88 3.67
CA VAL A 28 3.33 -18.27 4.09
C VAL A 28 4.78 -18.48 4.55
N SER A 29 5.76 -17.79 3.96
CA SER A 29 7.15 -17.83 4.41
C SER A 29 7.42 -16.98 5.66
N ASN A 30 6.39 -16.31 6.23
CA ASN A 30 6.48 -15.36 7.34
C ASN A 30 7.44 -14.18 7.09
N GLU A 31 7.74 -13.87 5.83
CA GLU A 31 8.51 -12.68 5.45
C GLU A 31 7.66 -11.40 5.54
N VAL A 32 6.34 -11.53 5.42
CA VAL A 32 5.38 -10.43 5.47
C VAL A 32 4.17 -10.83 6.31
N GLU A 33 3.76 -9.93 7.21
CA GLU A 33 2.50 -10.02 7.93
C GLU A 33 1.45 -9.09 7.30
N MET A 34 0.21 -9.55 7.20
CA MET A 34 -0.90 -8.73 6.71
C MET A 34 -1.74 -8.24 7.88
N GLU A 35 -1.75 -6.92 8.09
CA GLU A 35 -2.62 -6.24 9.05
C GLU A 35 -3.57 -5.29 8.33
N TYR A 36 -4.82 -5.24 8.77
CA TYR A 36 -5.75 -4.22 8.31
C TYR A 36 -5.42 -2.87 8.95
N MET A 37 -5.38 -1.82 8.12
CA MET A 37 -5.19 -0.45 8.58
C MET A 37 -6.30 0.45 8.03
N ASP A 38 -6.90 1.26 8.91
CA ASP A 38 -7.86 2.28 8.49
C ASP A 38 -7.20 3.28 7.53
N THR A 39 -7.93 3.70 6.49
CA THR A 39 -7.40 4.59 5.44
C THR A 39 -6.83 5.90 5.99
N LYS A 40 -7.37 6.43 7.10
CA LYS A 40 -6.86 7.66 7.72
C LYS A 40 -5.50 7.46 8.39
N ASN A 41 -5.15 6.21 8.69
CA ASN A 41 -3.91 5.83 9.37
C ASN A 41 -2.88 5.21 8.42
N GLN A 42 -3.22 4.98 7.16
CA GLN A 42 -2.32 4.36 6.18
C GLN A 42 -1.16 5.29 5.82
N LEU A 43 -0.03 5.13 6.50
CA LEU A 43 1.14 6.00 6.35
C LEU A 43 1.68 6.00 4.91
N ALA A 44 1.65 4.89 4.19
CA ALA A 44 2.10 4.83 2.80
C ALA A 44 1.38 5.81 1.85
N ASP A 45 0.19 6.30 2.22
CA ASP A 45 -0.58 7.22 1.40
C ASP A 45 0.11 8.56 1.20
N PHE A 46 0.93 9.03 2.14
CA PHE A 46 1.66 10.29 1.97
C PHE A 46 2.69 10.22 0.81
N MET A 47 3.16 9.01 0.46
CA MET A 47 4.13 8.80 -0.62
C MET A 47 3.45 8.41 -1.94
N THR A 48 2.26 7.82 -1.89
CA THR A 48 1.64 7.17 -3.05
C THR A 48 0.45 7.93 -3.62
N LYS A 49 -0.08 8.93 -2.89
CA LYS A 49 -1.30 9.67 -3.26
C LYS A 49 -1.08 11.19 -3.23
N GLY A 50 -1.80 11.90 -4.10
CA GLY A 50 -1.97 13.35 -4.00
C GLY A 50 -3.00 13.70 -2.92
N LEU A 51 -2.54 13.96 -1.70
CA LEU A 51 -3.40 14.24 -0.54
C LEU A 51 -3.58 15.75 -0.30
N SER A 52 -4.66 16.12 0.42
CA SER A 52 -4.80 17.48 0.94
C SER A 52 -3.64 17.82 1.90
N SER A 53 -3.24 19.09 1.97
CA SER A 53 -2.12 19.52 2.82
C SER A 53 -2.31 19.14 4.29
N LYS A 54 -3.55 19.09 4.79
CA LYS A 54 -3.87 18.68 6.16
C LYS A 54 -3.59 17.19 6.37
N THR A 55 -4.10 16.34 5.47
CA THR A 55 -3.91 14.88 5.55
C THR A 55 -2.45 14.50 5.33
N LEU A 56 -1.78 15.13 4.35
CA LEU A 56 -0.37 14.93 4.07
C LEU A 56 0.49 15.21 5.31
N ARG A 57 0.33 16.38 5.93
CA ARG A 57 1.06 16.76 7.14
C ARG A 57 0.79 15.82 8.31
N TYR A 58 -0.47 15.41 8.51
CA TYR A 58 -0.83 14.47 9.56
C TYR A 58 -0.10 13.12 9.40
N LEU A 59 -0.13 12.54 8.19
CA LEU A 59 0.54 11.26 7.92
C LEU A 59 2.07 11.36 7.98
N MET A 60 2.67 12.47 7.51
CA MET A 60 4.11 12.70 7.61
C MET A 60 4.61 12.84 9.06
N MET A 61 3.86 13.57 9.90
CA MET A 61 4.20 13.68 11.33
C MET A 61 4.13 12.32 12.02
N ARG A 62 3.15 11.48 11.65
CA ARG A 62 2.97 10.14 12.20
C ARG A 62 3.94 9.10 11.65
N SER A 63 4.49 9.30 10.46
CA SER A 63 5.38 8.32 9.82
C SER A 63 6.80 8.38 10.37
N ASN A 64 7.13 9.38 11.19
CA ASN A 64 8.49 9.62 11.67
C ASN A 64 9.50 9.82 10.51
N VAL A 65 8.98 10.12 9.31
CA VAL A 65 9.74 10.42 8.09
C VAL A 65 9.61 11.92 7.84
N GLY A 66 10.62 12.68 8.29
CA GLY A 66 10.68 14.13 8.13
C GLY A 66 12.03 14.68 8.60
N PRO A 67 12.39 15.91 8.22
CA PRO A 67 13.60 16.54 8.73
C PRO A 67 13.51 16.60 10.27
N LYS A 68 14.53 16.10 10.95
CA LYS A 68 14.69 16.32 12.39
C LYS A 68 14.73 17.83 12.57
N LEU A 69 13.73 18.39 13.23
CA LEU A 69 13.88 19.72 13.78
C LEU A 69 14.94 19.57 14.87
N GLU A 70 16.19 19.86 14.52
CA GLU A 70 17.23 20.17 15.49
C GLU A 70 16.62 21.27 16.38
N THR A 71 16.20 20.90 17.59
CA THR A 71 15.80 21.89 18.59
C THR A 71 17.06 22.63 18.97
N SER A 72 17.32 23.76 18.31
CA SER A 72 18.34 24.71 18.75
C SER A 72 17.96 25.18 20.16
N ASN A 73 18.88 24.93 21.11
CA ASN A 73 18.93 25.62 22.41
C ASN A 73 19.13 27.12 22.22
#